data_AF-A0A3S4K042-F1
#
_entry.id   AF-A0A3S4K042-F1
#
_cell.length_a   1.000
_cell.length_b   1.000
_cell.length_c   1.000
_cell.angle_alpha   90.00
_cell.angle_beta   90.00
_cell.angle_gamma   90.00
#
_symmetry.space_group_name_H-M   'P 1'
#
loop_
_entity.id
_entity.type
_entity.pdbx_description
1 polymer ?
#
loop_
_entity_poly.entity_id
_entity_poly.type
_entity_poly.pdbx_seq_one_letter_code
_entity_poly.pdbx_strand_id
1 'polypeptide(L)'
;MPKYHLPDAISFRSALHNGYRMQYVKPELVPEDLAFLQYTGGTTGVAKGAMLTHRNMLANLEQVNATYGPLLHPGKELVVTALPLYHIFALTINCLLFIELGGQNLLITNPRDIPGLVKELAKYPFTAITGVNTLFNALLNNKEFQQLDFSSLHLSAGGGMPVQQVVAERWVKLTGQYLLEGYGLTECAPLVSVNPYDIDYHSGSIGLPVPSTEAKLVDDDDNEVPPGQPGELCVKGPQVMLGYWQRPDATDEIIKMAGYTPATSR
;
A
#
# COMPACT_ATOMS: atom_id res chain seq x y z
N MET A 1 9.72 22.66 -7.93
CA MET A 1 11.01 22.02 -7.61
C MET A 1 12.02 23.11 -7.27
N PRO A 2 12.66 23.08 -6.10
CA PRO A 2 13.78 23.98 -5.82
C PRO A 2 14.90 23.77 -6.85
N LYS A 3 15.73 24.79 -7.08
CA LYS A 3 16.93 24.63 -7.91
C LYS A 3 17.88 23.67 -7.19
N TYR A 4 18.15 22.53 -7.80
CA TYR A 4 19.15 21.56 -7.33
C TYR A 4 20.29 21.50 -8.35
N HIS A 5 21.51 21.24 -7.87
CA HIS A 5 22.68 21.02 -8.71
C HIS A 5 23.25 19.65 -8.37
N LEU A 6 23.24 18.75 -9.34
CA LEU A 6 23.81 17.41 -9.25
C LEU A 6 24.98 17.38 -10.23
N PRO A 7 26.23 17.59 -9.77
CA PRO A 7 27.38 17.82 -10.66
C PRO A 7 27.64 16.66 -11.64
N ASP A 8 27.29 15.44 -11.24
CA ASP A 8 27.48 14.22 -12.05
C ASP A 8 26.22 13.81 -12.82
N ALA A 9 25.16 14.63 -12.82
CA ALA A 9 23.93 14.29 -13.52
C ALA A 9 24.13 14.39 -15.04
N ILE A 10 23.83 13.30 -15.73
CA ILE A 10 23.69 13.29 -17.20
C ILE A 10 22.23 13.46 -17.58
N SER A 11 21.99 14.02 -18.78
CA SER A 11 20.63 14.11 -19.30
C SER A 11 20.05 12.71 -19.58
N PHE A 12 18.73 12.55 -19.45
CA PHE A 12 18.06 11.30 -19.78
C PHE A 12 18.36 10.83 -21.22
N ARG A 13 18.45 11.77 -22.17
CA ARG A 13 18.81 11.47 -23.57
C ARG A 13 20.25 10.94 -23.69
N SER A 14 21.20 11.52 -22.96
CA SER A 14 22.59 11.05 -22.92
C SER A 14 22.67 9.65 -22.32
N ALA A 15 21.93 9.40 -21.24
CA ALA A 15 21.85 8.07 -20.61
C ALA A 15 21.34 7.01 -21.59
N LEU A 16 20.23 7.29 -22.31
CA LEU A 16 19.70 6.40 -23.33
C LEU A 16 20.68 6.16 -24.49
N HIS A 17 21.36 7.21 -24.97
CA HIS A 17 22.32 7.09 -26.06
C HIS A 17 23.52 6.21 -25.68
N ASN A 18 24.04 6.38 -24.46
CA ASN A 18 25.14 5.58 -23.95
C ASN A 18 24.70 4.13 -23.73
N GLY A 19 23.55 3.93 -23.06
CA GLY A 19 23.02 2.60 -22.76
C GLY A 19 22.68 1.77 -23.99
N TYR A 20 22.20 2.39 -25.07
CA TYR A 20 21.87 1.69 -26.33
C TYR A 20 23.07 0.93 -26.93
N ARG A 21 24.30 1.38 -26.65
CA ARG A 21 25.53 0.74 -27.16
C ARG A 21 26.12 -0.29 -26.21
N MET A 22 25.59 -0.40 -25.01
CA MET A 22 26.08 -1.35 -24.01
C MET A 22 25.45 -2.72 -24.22
N GLN A 23 26.24 -3.77 -24.06
CA GLN A 23 25.69 -5.11 -23.94
C GLN A 23 24.99 -5.23 -22.58
N TYR A 24 23.75 -5.72 -22.58
CA TYR A 24 23.08 -6.05 -21.32
C TYR A 24 23.82 -7.20 -20.65
N VAL A 25 24.40 -6.92 -19.48
CA VAL A 25 24.97 -7.93 -18.58
C VAL A 25 23.94 -8.14 -17.48
N LYS A 26 23.33 -9.32 -17.45
CA LYS A 26 22.36 -9.67 -16.41
C LYS A 26 23.09 -9.71 -15.06
N PRO A 27 22.67 -8.92 -14.05
CA PRO A 27 23.25 -9.01 -12.72
C PRO A 27 22.90 -10.35 -12.08
N GLU A 28 23.80 -10.87 -11.24
CA GLU A 28 23.43 -11.88 -10.25
C GLU A 28 22.57 -11.21 -9.19
N LEU A 29 21.40 -11.79 -8.92
CA LEU A 29 20.42 -11.26 -7.98
C LEU A 29 20.05 -12.37 -7.00
N VAL A 30 20.06 -12.06 -5.72
CA VAL A 30 19.53 -12.91 -4.65
C VAL A 30 18.34 -12.22 -3.96
N PRO A 31 17.41 -12.98 -3.36
CA PRO A 31 16.22 -12.40 -2.73
C PRO A 31 16.51 -11.36 -1.63
N GLU A 32 17.68 -11.45 -0.99
CA GLU A 32 18.13 -10.58 0.09
C GLU A 32 18.71 -9.25 -0.42
N ASP A 33 18.90 -9.09 -1.73
CA ASP A 33 19.35 -7.83 -2.31
C ASP A 33 18.29 -6.73 -2.11
N LEU A 34 18.76 -5.49 -1.88
CA LEU A 34 17.90 -4.32 -1.74
C LEU A 34 17.18 -4.02 -3.05
N ALA A 35 15.84 -3.96 -2.98
CA ALA A 35 14.99 -3.58 -4.10
C ALA A 35 14.52 -2.13 -4.00
N PHE A 36 14.19 -1.65 -2.79
CA PHE A 36 13.68 -0.29 -2.56
C PHE A 36 14.31 0.38 -1.35
N LEU A 37 14.51 1.69 -1.48
CA LEU A 37 14.69 2.62 -0.36
C LEU A 37 13.43 3.47 -0.27
N GLN A 38 12.45 2.98 0.48
CA GLN A 38 11.16 3.65 0.58
C GLN A 38 11.19 4.67 1.71
N TYR A 39 11.13 5.95 1.36
CA TYR A 39 11.18 7.02 2.36
C TYR A 39 9.84 7.21 3.07
N THR A 40 9.91 7.25 4.40
CA THR A 40 8.77 7.50 5.28
C THR A 40 8.74 8.95 5.73
N GLY A 41 7.55 9.55 5.69
CA GLY A 41 7.32 10.92 6.15
C GLY A 41 6.90 10.94 7.60
N GLY A 42 7.84 11.13 8.53
CA GLY A 42 7.52 11.68 9.84
C GLY A 42 7.23 13.17 9.67
N THR A 43 6.09 13.66 10.16
CA THR A 43 5.72 15.09 10.08
C THR A 43 6.61 16.00 10.93
N THR A 44 7.47 15.43 11.77
CA THR A 44 8.30 16.12 12.76
C THR A 44 9.78 15.75 12.70
N GLY A 45 10.20 14.83 11.82
CA GLY A 45 11.56 14.29 11.77
C GLY A 45 12.17 14.23 10.36
N VAL A 46 13.49 14.03 10.29
CA VAL A 46 14.20 13.76 9.02
C VAL A 46 13.69 12.44 8.44
N ALA A 47 13.24 12.46 7.18
CA ALA A 47 12.72 11.28 6.50
C ALA A 47 13.74 10.12 6.54
N LYS A 48 13.24 8.92 6.87
CA LYS A 48 14.05 7.69 6.97
C LYS A 48 13.73 6.80 5.77
N GLY A 49 14.76 6.22 5.14
CA GLY A 49 14.58 5.28 4.04
C GLY A 49 14.49 3.86 4.56
N ALA A 50 13.32 3.24 4.55
CA ALA A 50 13.17 1.83 4.86
C ALA A 50 13.83 0.97 3.77
N MET A 51 14.71 0.07 4.19
CA MET A 51 15.41 -0.86 3.31
C MET A 51 14.56 -2.10 3.07
N LEU A 52 13.96 -2.20 1.87
CA LEU A 52 13.13 -3.33 1.48
C LEU A 52 13.87 -4.18 0.45
N THR A 53 14.02 -5.46 0.76
CA THR A 53 14.62 -6.45 -0.15
C THR A 53 13.63 -6.93 -1.21
N HIS A 54 14.12 -7.61 -2.23
CA HIS A 54 13.25 -8.34 -3.16
C HIS A 54 12.33 -9.32 -2.41
N ARG A 55 12.87 -10.06 -1.43
CA ARG A 55 12.12 -11.00 -0.60
C ARG A 55 11.00 -10.32 0.18
N ASN A 56 11.24 -9.15 0.78
CA ASN A 56 10.21 -8.43 1.54
C ASN A 56 9.03 -8.05 0.64
N MET A 57 9.31 -7.48 -0.52
CA MET A 57 8.29 -7.03 -1.46
C MET A 57 7.49 -8.19 -2.04
N LEU A 58 8.17 -9.27 -2.47
CA LEU A 58 7.50 -10.46 -2.99
C LEU A 58 6.66 -11.14 -1.91
N ALA A 59 7.16 -11.24 -0.68
CA ALA A 59 6.39 -11.82 0.42
C ALA A 59 5.11 -11.01 0.70
N ASN A 60 5.18 -9.67 0.72
CA ASN A 60 3.98 -8.87 0.92
C ASN A 60 3.03 -8.92 -0.27
N LEU A 61 3.56 -9.00 -1.49
CA LEU A 61 2.75 -9.18 -2.69
C LEU A 61 1.94 -10.49 -2.64
N GLU A 62 2.57 -11.59 -2.27
CA GLU A 62 1.90 -12.88 -2.06
C GLU A 62 0.88 -12.82 -0.92
N GLN A 63 1.19 -12.10 0.18
CA GLN A 63 0.24 -11.85 1.28
C GLN A 63 -0.99 -11.07 0.81
N VAL A 64 -0.79 -10.00 0.03
CA VAL A 64 -1.85 -9.19 -0.57
C VAL A 64 -2.70 -10.04 -1.53
N ASN A 65 -2.07 -10.87 -2.37
CA ASN A 65 -2.77 -11.78 -3.26
C ASN A 65 -3.57 -12.85 -2.48
N ALA A 66 -3.03 -13.38 -1.39
CA ALA A 66 -3.77 -14.31 -0.53
C ALA A 66 -4.99 -13.67 0.14
N THR A 67 -4.93 -12.37 0.45
CA THR A 67 -6.05 -11.62 1.03
C THR A 67 -7.11 -11.26 -0.01
N TYR A 68 -6.73 -10.62 -1.12
CA TYR A 68 -7.67 -10.05 -2.08
C TYR A 68 -7.91 -10.94 -3.30
N GLY A 69 -7.04 -11.90 -3.56
CA GLY A 69 -7.14 -12.84 -4.69
C GLY A 69 -8.49 -13.55 -4.81
N PRO A 70 -9.20 -13.93 -3.73
CA PRO A 70 -10.55 -14.47 -3.83
C PRO A 70 -11.56 -13.54 -4.51
N LEU A 71 -11.31 -12.22 -4.51
CA LEU A 71 -12.13 -11.24 -5.21
C LEU A 71 -11.64 -10.97 -6.64
N LEU A 72 -10.44 -11.41 -7.04
CA LEU A 72 -9.78 -10.98 -8.27
C LEU A 72 -9.73 -12.08 -9.33
N HIS A 73 -9.75 -11.66 -10.59
CA HIS A 73 -9.80 -12.49 -11.78
C HIS A 73 -8.59 -12.20 -12.69
N PRO A 74 -7.57 -13.06 -12.71
CA PRO A 74 -6.38 -12.87 -13.53
C PRO A 74 -6.71 -12.57 -15.00
N GLY A 75 -6.05 -11.55 -15.55
CA GLY A 75 -6.18 -11.07 -16.93
C GLY A 75 -7.43 -10.24 -17.22
N LYS A 76 -8.31 -10.01 -16.23
CA LYS A 76 -9.59 -9.30 -16.43
C LYS A 76 -9.72 -8.01 -15.63
N GLU A 77 -8.78 -7.75 -14.73
CA GLU A 77 -8.86 -6.64 -13.80
C GLU A 77 -8.59 -5.29 -14.45
N LEU A 78 -9.29 -4.25 -13.99
CA LEU A 78 -9.01 -2.84 -14.24
C LEU A 78 -9.06 -2.08 -12.92
N VAL A 79 -7.88 -1.74 -12.38
CA VAL A 79 -7.75 -0.97 -11.13
C VAL A 79 -7.69 0.52 -11.41
N VAL A 80 -8.45 1.28 -10.63
CA VAL A 80 -8.33 2.73 -10.56
C VAL A 80 -7.18 3.10 -9.64
N THR A 81 -6.16 3.74 -10.21
CA THR A 81 -4.97 4.19 -9.48
C THR A 81 -5.02 5.70 -9.33
N ALA A 82 -5.76 6.13 -8.31
CA ALA A 82 -5.88 7.53 -7.87
C ALA A 82 -4.84 7.93 -6.81
N LEU A 83 -4.06 6.96 -6.33
CA LEU A 83 -3.00 7.17 -5.35
C LEU A 83 -1.62 7.22 -6.05
N PRO A 84 -0.65 7.98 -5.52
CA PRO A 84 0.66 8.07 -6.16
C PRO A 84 1.42 6.75 -6.09
N LEU A 85 1.88 6.23 -7.23
CA LEU A 85 2.59 4.94 -7.31
C LEU A 85 3.94 4.89 -6.60
N TYR A 86 4.52 6.04 -6.25
CA TYR A 86 5.74 6.09 -5.42
C TYR A 86 5.44 5.80 -3.93
N HIS A 87 4.17 5.82 -3.51
CA HIS A 87 3.76 5.46 -2.17
C HIS A 87 3.59 3.94 -2.10
N ILE A 88 4.21 3.29 -1.12
CA ILE A 88 4.31 1.83 -0.98
C ILE A 88 2.96 1.09 -1.05
N PHE A 89 1.88 1.71 -0.57
CA PHE A 89 0.51 1.18 -0.66
C PHE A 89 0.07 1.02 -2.12
N ALA A 90 0.13 2.09 -2.91
CA ALA A 90 -0.26 2.05 -4.31
C ALA A 90 0.76 1.28 -5.16
N LEU A 91 2.04 1.33 -4.80
CA LEU A 91 3.07 0.52 -5.44
C LEU A 91 2.73 -0.98 -5.34
N THR A 92 2.44 -1.47 -4.14
CA THR A 92 2.25 -2.90 -3.91
C THR A 92 0.88 -3.36 -4.41
N ILE A 93 -0.19 -2.66 -4.03
CA ILE A 93 -1.55 -3.11 -4.33
C ILE A 93 -2.00 -2.72 -5.73
N ASN A 94 -1.74 -1.50 -6.21
CA ASN A 94 -2.25 -1.09 -7.52
C ASN A 94 -1.29 -1.46 -8.65
N CYS A 95 0.01 -1.29 -8.44
CA CYS A 95 0.99 -1.54 -9.49
C CYS A 95 1.41 -3.00 -9.52
N LEU A 96 2.10 -3.50 -8.48
CA LEU A 96 2.72 -4.83 -8.52
C LEU A 96 1.67 -5.95 -8.59
N LEU A 97 0.63 -5.93 -7.77
CA LEU A 97 -0.44 -6.95 -7.80
C LEU A 97 -1.16 -7.00 -9.15
N PHE A 98 -1.55 -5.85 -9.71
CA PHE A 98 -2.26 -5.87 -10.99
C PHE A 98 -1.32 -6.14 -12.17
N ILE A 99 -0.02 -5.88 -12.07
CA ILE A 99 0.96 -6.39 -13.05
C ILE A 99 1.03 -7.92 -12.98
N GLU A 100 1.13 -8.48 -11.78
CA GLU A 100 1.17 -9.94 -11.56
C GLU A 100 -0.09 -10.62 -12.09
N LEU A 101 -1.26 -10.03 -11.82
CA LEU A 101 -2.53 -10.53 -12.32
C LEU A 101 -2.73 -10.32 -13.82
N GLY A 102 -1.84 -9.60 -14.53
CA GLY A 102 -2.05 -9.23 -15.93
C GLY A 102 -3.22 -8.26 -16.14
N GLY A 103 -3.55 -7.47 -15.12
CA GLY A 103 -4.61 -6.46 -15.13
C GLY A 103 -4.17 -5.12 -15.71
N GLN A 104 -5.15 -4.24 -15.88
CA GLN A 104 -4.99 -2.88 -16.40
C GLN A 104 -4.98 -1.86 -15.27
N ASN A 105 -4.19 -0.81 -15.42
CA ASN A 105 -4.11 0.31 -14.47
C ASN A 105 -4.64 1.59 -15.10
N LEU A 106 -5.74 2.13 -14.58
CA LEU A 106 -6.22 3.46 -14.92
C LEU A 106 -5.50 4.49 -14.05
N LEU A 107 -4.49 5.15 -14.62
CA LEU A 107 -3.68 6.14 -13.91
C LEU A 107 -4.38 7.51 -13.88
N ILE A 108 -4.76 7.97 -12.70
CA ILE A 108 -5.39 9.28 -12.51
C ILE A 108 -4.33 10.30 -12.15
N THR A 109 -4.15 11.30 -13.00
CA THR A 109 -3.10 12.33 -12.84
C THR A 109 -3.44 13.36 -11.76
N ASN A 110 -4.72 13.68 -11.58
CA ASN A 110 -5.19 14.64 -10.59
C ASN A 110 -6.43 14.12 -9.84
N PRO A 111 -6.26 13.34 -8.76
CA PRO A 111 -7.38 12.80 -7.98
C PRO A 111 -8.12 13.87 -7.16
N ARG A 112 -7.62 15.12 -7.08
CA ARG A 112 -8.30 16.23 -6.39
C ARG A 112 -9.36 16.90 -7.26
N ASP A 113 -9.27 16.75 -8.58
CA ASP A 113 -10.32 17.16 -9.51
C ASP A 113 -11.38 16.05 -9.56
N ILE A 114 -12.29 16.05 -8.60
CA ILE A 114 -13.33 15.02 -8.48
C ILE A 114 -14.21 14.94 -9.72
N PRO A 115 -14.75 16.05 -10.29
CA PRO A 115 -15.52 15.97 -11.53
C PRO A 115 -14.71 15.38 -12.70
N GLY A 116 -13.44 15.76 -12.85
CA GLY A 116 -12.55 15.20 -13.86
C GLY A 116 -12.28 13.71 -13.66
N LEU A 117 -11.98 13.29 -12.44
CA LEU A 117 -11.81 11.89 -12.05
C LEU A 117 -13.06 11.07 -12.40
N VAL A 118 -14.24 11.51 -11.97
CA VAL A 118 -15.51 10.81 -12.23
C VAL A 118 -15.79 10.67 -13.73
N LYS A 119 -15.46 11.70 -14.51
CA LYS A 119 -15.57 11.65 -15.98
C LYS A 119 -14.65 10.61 -16.61
N GLU A 120 -13.45 10.39 -16.06
CA GLU A 120 -12.57 9.30 -16.50
C GLU A 120 -13.11 7.94 -16.06
N LEU A 121 -13.58 7.80 -14.82
CA LEU A 121 -14.18 6.55 -14.33
C LEU A 121 -15.37 6.11 -15.19
N ALA A 122 -16.21 7.05 -15.62
CA ALA A 122 -17.39 6.77 -16.45
C ALA A 122 -17.08 6.11 -17.81
N LYS A 123 -15.82 6.10 -18.25
CA LYS A 123 -15.40 5.51 -19.53
C LYS A 123 -15.04 4.03 -19.43
N TYR A 124 -14.84 3.51 -18.22
CA TYR A 124 -14.27 2.18 -18.01
C TYR A 124 -15.08 1.38 -16.99
N PRO A 125 -15.34 0.09 -17.23
CA PRO A 125 -15.92 -0.81 -16.23
C PRO A 125 -14.81 -1.25 -15.26
N PHE A 126 -14.44 -0.39 -14.32
CA PHE A 126 -13.38 -0.70 -13.36
C PHE A 126 -13.83 -1.77 -12.36
N THR A 127 -12.91 -2.66 -12.01
CA THR A 127 -13.16 -3.81 -11.13
C THR A 127 -12.62 -3.60 -9.73
N ALA A 128 -11.63 -2.70 -9.60
CA ALA A 128 -10.99 -2.38 -8.34
C ALA A 128 -10.76 -0.87 -8.18
N ILE A 129 -10.90 -0.37 -6.96
CA ILE A 129 -10.46 0.98 -6.59
C ILE A 129 -9.83 0.98 -5.20
N THR A 130 -8.68 1.65 -5.07
CA THR A 130 -8.05 1.90 -3.78
C THR A 130 -8.11 3.38 -3.44
N GLY A 131 -8.24 3.72 -2.17
CA GLY A 131 -8.33 5.11 -1.77
C GLY A 131 -8.03 5.35 -0.30
N VAL A 132 -8.14 6.62 0.08
CA VAL A 132 -8.17 7.08 1.46
C VAL A 132 -9.58 7.56 1.78
N ASN A 133 -9.95 7.62 3.07
CA ASN A 133 -11.29 8.02 3.50
C ASN A 133 -11.77 9.35 2.85
N THR A 134 -10.88 10.33 2.72
CA THR A 134 -11.21 11.63 2.10
C THR A 134 -11.57 11.52 0.62
N LEU A 135 -10.92 10.63 -0.13
CA LEU A 135 -11.23 10.39 -1.54
C LEU A 135 -12.59 9.69 -1.69
N PHE A 136 -12.83 8.63 -0.91
CA PHE A 136 -14.13 7.94 -0.93
C PHE A 136 -15.27 8.87 -0.55
N ASN A 137 -15.10 9.68 0.49
CA ASN A 137 -16.10 10.67 0.88
C ASN A 137 -16.33 11.71 -0.24
N ALA A 138 -15.28 12.18 -0.91
CA ALA A 138 -15.40 13.14 -2.00
C ALA A 138 -16.16 12.56 -3.20
N LEU A 139 -15.87 11.31 -3.59
CA LEU A 139 -16.59 10.58 -4.65
C LEU A 139 -18.07 10.40 -4.28
N LEU A 140 -18.37 9.98 -3.06
CA LEU A 140 -19.75 9.80 -2.58
C LEU A 140 -20.57 11.10 -2.56
N ASN A 141 -19.93 12.27 -2.50
CA ASN A 141 -20.59 13.57 -2.54
C ASN A 141 -20.70 14.16 -3.97
N ASN A 142 -20.17 13.47 -4.99
CA ASN A 142 -20.35 13.85 -6.39
C ASN A 142 -21.58 13.15 -6.99
N LYS A 143 -22.47 13.91 -7.64
CA LYS A 143 -23.73 13.38 -8.17
C LYS A 143 -23.53 12.46 -9.37
N GLU A 144 -22.58 12.78 -10.24
CA GLU A 144 -22.28 11.98 -11.43
C GLU A 144 -21.69 10.62 -11.04
N PHE A 145 -20.87 10.58 -9.98
CA PHE A 145 -20.33 9.34 -9.43
C PHE A 145 -21.44 8.41 -8.94
N GLN A 146 -22.47 8.97 -8.29
CA GLN A 146 -23.61 8.21 -7.80
C GLN A 146 -24.46 7.57 -8.92
N GLN A 147 -24.26 7.98 -10.18
CA GLN A 147 -24.96 7.44 -11.35
C GLN A 147 -24.12 6.43 -12.15
N LEU A 148 -22.88 6.16 -11.73
CA LEU A 148 -22.05 5.17 -12.40
C LEU A 148 -22.58 3.75 -12.16
N ASP A 149 -22.29 2.88 -13.11
CA ASP A 149 -22.52 1.45 -12.96
C ASP A 149 -21.35 0.82 -12.19
N PHE A 150 -21.65 0.20 -11.06
CA PHE A 150 -20.69 -0.51 -10.20
C PHE A 150 -20.81 -2.03 -10.32
N SER A 151 -21.57 -2.56 -11.30
CA SER A 151 -21.78 -4.00 -11.49
C SER A 151 -20.49 -4.82 -11.68
N SER A 152 -19.42 -4.19 -12.17
CA SER A 152 -18.10 -4.81 -12.35
C SER A 152 -17.18 -4.66 -11.14
N LEU A 153 -17.51 -3.75 -10.20
CA LEU A 153 -16.68 -3.48 -9.03
C LEU A 153 -16.82 -4.63 -8.03
N HIS A 154 -15.68 -5.20 -7.62
CA HIS A 154 -15.63 -6.26 -6.60
C HIS A 154 -14.47 -6.10 -5.61
N LEU A 155 -13.58 -5.12 -5.81
CA LEU A 155 -12.58 -4.74 -4.80
C LEU A 155 -12.61 -3.24 -4.54
N SER A 156 -12.93 -2.85 -3.31
CA SER A 156 -12.70 -1.48 -2.84
C SER A 156 -11.86 -1.52 -1.58
N ALA A 157 -10.66 -0.92 -1.60
CA ALA A 157 -9.73 -0.99 -0.47
C ALA A 157 -9.32 0.39 0.06
N GLY A 158 -9.40 0.55 1.39
CA GLY A 158 -8.98 1.75 2.11
C GLY A 158 -7.71 1.51 2.93
N GLY A 159 -6.83 2.50 2.97
CA GLY A 159 -5.60 2.43 3.78
C GLY A 159 -5.07 3.80 4.20
N GLY A 160 -4.08 3.79 5.10
CA GLY A 160 -3.37 4.99 5.58
C GLY A 160 -4.11 5.85 6.61
N MET A 161 -5.43 5.73 6.71
CA MET A 161 -6.25 6.28 7.80
C MET A 161 -7.53 5.47 7.95
N PRO A 162 -8.16 5.47 9.15
CA PRO A 162 -9.45 4.82 9.34
C PRO A 162 -10.51 5.33 8.35
N VAL A 163 -11.27 4.43 7.75
CA VAL A 163 -12.49 4.77 7.03
C VAL A 163 -13.58 5.06 8.05
N GLN A 164 -14.25 6.19 7.88
CA GLN A 164 -15.34 6.56 8.78
C GLN A 164 -16.56 5.70 8.47
N GLN A 165 -17.24 5.22 9.52
CA GLN A 165 -18.44 4.38 9.39
C GLN A 165 -19.46 4.96 8.40
N VAL A 166 -19.74 6.26 8.46
CA VAL A 166 -20.67 6.93 7.54
C VAL A 166 -20.23 6.85 6.06
N VAL A 167 -18.93 6.82 5.78
CA VAL A 167 -18.38 6.67 4.44
C VAL A 167 -18.52 5.22 3.99
N ALA A 168 -18.18 4.25 4.84
CA ALA A 168 -18.32 2.83 4.55
C ALA A 168 -19.77 2.43 4.26
N GLU A 169 -20.72 2.86 5.09
CA GLU A 169 -22.15 2.57 4.93
C GLU A 169 -22.72 3.18 3.64
N ARG A 170 -22.32 4.42 3.30
CA ARG A 170 -22.72 5.06 2.05
C ARG A 170 -22.10 4.38 0.83
N TRP A 171 -20.86 3.90 0.95
CA TRP A 171 -20.16 3.21 -0.13
C TRP A 171 -20.84 1.88 -0.48
N VAL A 172 -21.11 1.03 0.52
CA VAL A 172 -21.80 -0.24 0.27
C VAL A 172 -23.23 -0.04 -0.22
N LYS A 173 -23.94 0.98 0.29
CA LYS A 173 -25.29 1.32 -0.20
C LYS A 173 -25.29 1.73 -1.68
N LEU A 174 -24.25 2.43 -2.14
CA LEU A 174 -24.16 2.90 -3.53
C LEU A 174 -23.65 1.81 -4.46
N THR A 175 -22.60 1.09 -4.05
CA THR A 175 -21.82 0.21 -4.94
C THR A 175 -22.14 -1.27 -4.79
N GLY A 176 -22.80 -1.65 -3.69
CA GLY A 176 -22.98 -3.05 -3.29
C GLY A 176 -21.72 -3.71 -2.71
N GLN A 177 -20.59 -3.00 -2.66
CA GLN A 177 -19.31 -3.54 -2.20
C GLN A 177 -18.88 -2.91 -0.87
N TYR A 178 -18.29 -3.71 0.01
CA TYR A 178 -17.71 -3.22 1.25
C TYR A 178 -16.34 -2.57 1.01
N LEU A 179 -16.01 -1.53 1.78
CA LEU A 179 -14.66 -0.98 1.82
C LEU A 179 -13.81 -1.88 2.72
N LEU A 180 -12.87 -2.61 2.14
CA LEU A 180 -11.90 -3.41 2.87
C LEU A 180 -10.82 -2.49 3.42
N GLU A 181 -10.79 -2.35 4.74
CA GLU A 181 -9.75 -1.57 5.42
C GLU A 181 -8.60 -2.47 5.83
N GLY A 182 -7.38 -1.97 5.60
CA GLY A 182 -6.16 -2.60 6.08
C GLY A 182 -5.27 -1.64 6.83
N TYR A 183 -4.42 -2.22 7.66
CA TYR A 183 -3.34 -1.53 8.34
C TYR A 183 -2.00 -1.96 7.77
N GLY A 184 -1.11 -0.98 7.65
CA GLY A 184 0.19 -1.17 7.08
C GLY A 184 1.05 0.06 7.25
N LEU A 185 2.34 -0.16 7.07
CA LEU A 185 3.39 0.84 7.19
C LEU A 185 4.49 0.50 6.21
N THR A 186 5.30 1.49 5.86
CA THR A 186 6.33 1.33 4.84
C THR A 186 7.35 0.26 5.22
N GLU A 187 7.64 0.17 6.51
CA GLU A 187 8.54 -0.79 7.14
C GLU A 187 8.07 -2.26 6.99
N CYS A 188 6.84 -2.50 6.51
CA CYS A 188 6.27 -3.83 6.31
C CYS A 188 5.83 -4.09 4.86
N ALA A 189 6.34 -3.32 3.91
CA ALA A 189 6.19 -3.56 2.47
C ALA A 189 4.78 -3.68 1.80
N PRO A 190 3.67 -3.05 2.21
CA PRO A 190 3.34 -2.40 3.48
C PRO A 190 2.28 -3.13 4.33
N LEU A 191 1.55 -4.10 3.78
CA LEU A 191 0.34 -4.64 4.39
C LEU A 191 0.68 -5.53 5.59
N VAL A 192 0.08 -5.22 6.75
CA VAL A 192 0.27 -5.98 7.99
C VAL A 192 -0.98 -6.76 8.34
N SER A 193 -2.13 -6.08 8.31
CA SER A 193 -3.41 -6.68 8.63
C SER A 193 -4.51 -6.08 7.78
N VAL A 194 -5.61 -6.80 7.64
CA VAL A 194 -6.70 -6.43 6.76
C VAL A 194 -7.99 -7.09 7.17
N ASN A 195 -9.12 -6.42 6.95
CA ASN A 195 -10.42 -7.04 7.13
C ASN A 195 -10.58 -8.20 6.12
N PRO A 196 -11.20 -9.32 6.55
CA PRO A 196 -11.52 -10.42 5.63
C PRO A 196 -12.30 -9.92 4.41
N TYR A 197 -12.05 -10.52 3.24
CA TYR A 197 -12.66 -10.08 1.99
C TYR A 197 -14.17 -10.36 1.93
N ASP A 198 -14.67 -11.25 2.78
CA ASP A 198 -16.04 -11.73 2.89
C ASP A 198 -16.83 -11.05 4.01
N ILE A 199 -16.38 -9.88 4.49
CA ILE A 199 -17.12 -9.09 5.47
C ILE A 199 -18.51 -8.68 4.94
N ASP A 200 -19.50 -8.70 5.82
CA ASP A 200 -20.87 -8.23 5.58
C ASP A 200 -21.26 -7.05 6.48
N TYR A 201 -20.29 -6.48 7.21
CA TYR A 201 -20.44 -5.27 8.01
C TYR A 201 -19.14 -4.45 8.05
N HIS A 202 -19.25 -3.16 8.33
CA HIS A 202 -18.07 -2.34 8.63
C HIS A 202 -17.63 -2.58 10.08
N SER A 203 -16.45 -3.16 10.26
CA SER A 203 -15.94 -3.57 11.58
C SER A 203 -15.34 -2.41 12.38
N GLY A 204 -14.86 -1.35 11.71
CA GLY A 204 -14.01 -0.31 12.31
C GLY A 204 -12.66 -0.83 12.82
N SER A 205 -12.30 -2.07 12.48
CA SER A 205 -11.06 -2.74 12.88
C SER A 205 -10.02 -2.69 11.75
N ILE A 206 -8.75 -2.83 12.11
CA ILE A 206 -7.65 -3.07 11.18
C ILE A 206 -7.57 -4.52 10.67
N GLY A 207 -8.51 -5.36 11.10
CA GLY A 207 -8.70 -6.73 10.64
C GLY A 207 -7.72 -7.73 11.26
N LEU A 208 -7.37 -8.76 10.47
CA LEU A 208 -6.52 -9.87 10.89
C LEU A 208 -5.13 -9.75 10.26
N PRO A 209 -4.05 -10.19 10.93
CA PRO A 209 -2.73 -10.27 10.33
C PRO A 209 -2.75 -11.06 9.01
N VAL A 210 -2.03 -10.58 8.01
CA VAL A 210 -1.89 -11.29 6.72
C VAL A 210 -1.09 -12.59 6.90
N PRO A 211 -1.21 -13.57 6.00
CA PRO A 211 -0.54 -14.87 6.14
C PRO A 211 0.96 -14.76 6.45
N SER A 212 1.49 -15.67 7.26
CA SER A 212 2.90 -15.65 7.71
C SER A 212 3.32 -14.38 8.48
N THR A 213 2.36 -13.65 9.08
CA THR A 213 2.62 -12.51 9.95
C THR A 213 2.19 -12.82 11.37
N GLU A 214 3.13 -12.70 12.31
CA GLU A 214 2.86 -12.70 13.74
C GLU A 214 2.62 -11.26 14.20
N ALA A 215 1.61 -11.06 15.04
CA ALA A 215 1.31 -9.77 15.64
C ALA A 215 1.00 -9.95 17.13
N LYS A 216 1.52 -9.05 17.96
CA LYS A 216 1.24 -8.98 19.41
C LYS A 216 1.14 -7.54 19.87
N LEU A 217 0.47 -7.33 21.00
CA LEU A 217 0.43 -6.04 21.69
C LEU A 217 1.35 -6.11 22.90
N VAL A 218 2.19 -5.09 23.12
CA VAL A 218 3.09 -5.03 24.28
C VAL A 218 2.88 -3.75 25.10
N ASP A 219 3.16 -3.81 26.40
CA ASP A 219 3.20 -2.63 27.28
C ASP A 219 4.54 -1.88 27.17
N ASP A 220 4.72 -0.84 27.99
CA ASP A 220 5.93 0.00 28.03
C ASP A 220 7.18 -0.77 28.50
N ASP A 221 6.99 -1.92 29.15
CA ASP A 221 8.03 -2.81 29.67
C ASP A 221 8.28 -4.02 28.73
N ASP A 222 7.77 -3.97 27.48
CA ASP A 222 7.85 -5.02 26.45
C ASP A 222 7.15 -6.35 26.79
N ASN A 223 6.25 -6.37 27.77
CA ASN A 223 5.46 -7.55 28.10
C ASN A 223 4.20 -7.63 27.24
N GLU A 224 3.86 -8.83 26.78
CA GLU A 224 2.63 -9.03 26.00
C GLU A 224 1.39 -8.79 26.86
N VAL A 225 0.49 -7.93 26.38
CA VAL A 225 -0.73 -7.58 27.11
C VAL A 225 -1.85 -8.58 26.84
N PRO A 226 -2.74 -8.86 27.82
CA PRO A 226 -3.88 -9.75 27.62
C PRO A 226 -4.87 -9.25 26.55
N PRO A 227 -5.66 -10.15 25.93
CA PRO A 227 -6.71 -9.75 24.99
C PRO A 227 -7.66 -8.69 25.56
N GLY A 228 -7.93 -7.65 24.76
CA GLY A 228 -8.80 -6.53 25.12
C GLY A 228 -8.10 -5.39 25.87
N GLN A 229 -6.82 -5.51 26.21
CA GLN A 229 -6.03 -4.41 26.75
C GLN A 229 -5.26 -3.67 25.65
N PRO A 230 -5.12 -2.33 25.75
CA PRO A 230 -4.32 -1.57 24.81
C PRO A 230 -2.82 -1.86 24.99
N GLY A 231 -2.07 -1.81 23.89
CA GLY A 231 -0.62 -1.92 23.87
C GLY A 231 -0.04 -1.47 22.52
N GLU A 232 1.28 -1.39 22.43
CA GLU A 232 2.00 -1.14 21.17
C GLU A 232 1.95 -2.37 20.27
N LEU A 233 1.43 -2.20 19.05
CA LEU A 233 1.41 -3.27 18.06
C LEU A 233 2.82 -3.58 17.57
N CYS A 234 3.25 -4.82 17.74
CA CYS A 234 4.53 -5.34 17.28
C CYS A 234 4.30 -6.47 16.29
N VAL A 235 5.01 -6.46 15.17
CA VAL A 235 4.83 -7.40 14.06
C VAL A 235 6.13 -8.09 13.70
N LYS A 236 6.01 -9.34 13.24
CA LYS A 236 7.12 -10.13 12.73
C LYS A 236 6.63 -10.91 11.53
N GLY A 237 7.40 -10.89 10.44
CA GLY A 237 7.04 -11.58 9.22
C GLY A 237 8.03 -11.33 8.10
N PRO A 238 7.90 -12.05 6.98
CA PRO A 238 8.82 -11.94 5.85
C PRO A 238 8.76 -10.58 5.14
N GLN A 239 7.70 -9.80 5.34
CA GLN A 239 7.51 -8.46 4.77
C GLN A 239 8.22 -7.34 5.54
N VAL A 240 8.73 -7.62 6.74
CA VAL A 240 9.39 -6.61 7.59
C VAL A 240 10.74 -6.23 6.98
N MET A 241 10.99 -4.92 6.91
CA MET A 241 12.22 -4.32 6.37
C MET A 241 13.49 -4.81 7.07
N LEU A 242 14.65 -4.58 6.43
CA LEU A 242 15.94 -4.83 7.07
C LEU A 242 16.30 -3.79 8.14
N GLY A 243 15.77 -2.57 8.01
CA GLY A 243 16.13 -1.42 8.83
C GLY A 243 16.12 -0.12 8.03
N TYR A 244 16.65 0.95 8.61
CA TYR A 244 16.74 2.24 7.96
C TYR A 244 18.11 2.49 7.32
N TRP A 245 18.10 2.98 6.08
CA TRP A 245 19.30 3.26 5.30
C TRP A 245 20.20 4.27 6.00
N GLN A 246 21.44 3.85 6.30
CA GLN A 246 22.46 4.65 6.99
C GLN A 246 21.99 5.23 8.33
N ARG A 247 21.11 4.51 9.04
CA ARG A 247 20.58 4.90 10.35
C ARG A 247 20.50 3.68 11.29
N PRO A 248 21.65 3.13 11.73
CA PRO A 248 21.67 1.99 12.65
C PRO A 248 20.95 2.29 13.97
N ASP A 249 21.17 3.46 14.58
CA ASP A 249 20.52 3.83 15.84
C ASP A 249 18.98 3.77 15.74
N ALA A 250 18.41 4.33 14.68
CA ALA A 250 16.96 4.28 14.43
C ALA A 250 16.46 2.89 14.05
N THR A 251 17.36 2.01 13.57
CA THR A 251 17.04 0.61 13.27
C THR A 251 16.96 -0.18 14.57
N ASP A 252 17.94 -0.01 15.46
CA ASP A 252 18.01 -0.70 16.75
C ASP A 252 16.89 -0.27 17.70
N GLU A 253 16.40 0.97 17.60
CA GLU A 253 15.23 1.46 18.33
C GLU A 253 13.93 0.71 17.98
N ILE A 254 13.80 0.25 16.72
CA ILE A 254 12.55 -0.30 16.21
C ILE A 254 12.63 -1.82 16.04
N ILE A 255 13.75 -2.40 15.63
CA ILE A 255 13.87 -3.86 15.51
C ILE A 255 14.23 -4.42 16.89
N LYS A 256 13.21 -4.75 17.69
CA LYS A 256 13.35 -5.32 19.03
C LYS A 256 13.93 -6.75 18.98
N MET A 257 14.43 -7.20 20.13
CA MET A 257 14.92 -8.57 20.30
C MET A 257 13.83 -9.60 19.92
N ALA A 258 14.24 -10.69 19.25
CA ALA A 258 13.40 -11.75 18.66
C ALA A 258 12.69 -11.41 17.31
N GLY A 259 13.05 -10.29 16.67
CA GLY A 259 12.64 -9.97 15.29
C GLY A 259 11.24 -9.37 15.17
N TYR A 260 10.71 -8.80 16.25
CA TYR A 260 9.49 -8.00 16.20
C TYR A 260 9.82 -6.52 16.01
N THR A 261 9.00 -5.85 15.21
CA THR A 261 9.10 -4.43 14.88
C THR A 261 7.82 -3.75 15.32
N PRO A 262 7.85 -2.66 16.11
CA PRO A 262 6.70 -1.82 16.35
C PRO A 262 6.10 -1.40 15.01
N ALA A 263 4.85 -1.81 14.81
CA ALA A 263 4.01 -1.37 13.73
C ALA A 263 3.24 -0.14 14.19
N THR A 264 3.94 0.89 14.67
CA THR A 264 3.42 2.21 15.01
C THR A 264 4.53 3.22 14.71
N SER A 265 4.18 4.35 14.09
CA SER A 265 5.13 5.45 13.93
C SER A 265 5.29 6.16 15.28
N ARG A 266 6.41 5.98 15.96
CA ARG A 266 6.84 6.91 17.03
C ARG A 266 7.45 8.17 16.41
#